data_AF-A0A507EMT8-F1
#
_entry.id   AF-A0A507EMT8-F1
#
_cell.length_a   1.000
_cell.length_b   1.000
_cell.length_c   1.000
_cell.angle_alpha   90.00
_cell.angle_beta   90.00
_cell.angle_gamma   90.00
#
_symmetry.space_group_name_H-M   'P 1'
#
loop_
_entity.id
_entity.type
_entity.pdbx_description
1 polymer ?
#
loop_
_entity_poly.entity_id
_entity_poly.type
_entity_poly.pdbx_seq_one_letter_code
_entity_poly.pdbx_strand_id
1 'polypeptide(L)'
;MPSHLQAEYTALFLQDTNAVHISSVSGTKNYAFPPSILEVNSLESVTITFSRLEGSLPQHLDSCFRSLHTLNLSANALTGSIPDGIGNLVALQTLDLCDNYFSGNIPGHCLARLKRLKRLNFAGNHLTGIVPAELASMSQLISLRLEGNRLSGCIPTIWSSSLEEVSLSRNNLAGTIPPALIALPMLKWLEVDCWHFDSVNLPNETRLVECLRAELRNPSDATSNILGFGIENSDTDFDSFFLEIRPNLTLSLCSVHA
;
A
#
# COMPACT_ATOMS: atom_id res chain seq x y z
N MET A 1 26.63 2.38 -19.72
CA MET A 1 25.26 2.76 -20.14
C MET A 1 25.30 3.41 -21.52
N PRO A 2 24.21 3.31 -22.31
CA PRO A 2 24.03 4.13 -23.51
C PRO A 2 24.01 5.62 -23.14
N SER A 3 24.74 6.44 -23.89
CA SER A 3 24.93 7.89 -23.68
C SER A 3 23.63 8.71 -23.59
N HIS A 4 22.49 8.14 -24.02
CA HIS A 4 21.19 8.82 -24.04
C HIS A 4 20.54 8.97 -22.65
N LEU A 5 20.85 8.10 -21.68
CA LEU A 5 20.30 8.21 -20.31
C LEU A 5 20.96 9.31 -19.47
N GLN A 6 22.18 9.74 -19.85
CA GLN A 6 22.96 10.76 -19.12
C GLN A 6 22.51 12.21 -19.40
N ALA A 7 21.73 12.46 -20.45
CA ALA A 7 21.42 13.82 -20.91
C ALA A 7 20.16 14.45 -20.29
N GLU A 8 19.23 13.66 -19.74
CA GLU A 8 17.97 14.17 -19.18
C GLU A 8 17.91 14.20 -17.65
N TYR A 9 18.67 13.34 -16.97
CA TYR A 9 18.68 13.23 -15.51
C TYR A 9 20.09 13.51 -14.99
N THR A 10 20.35 14.76 -14.59
CA THR A 10 21.61 15.16 -13.93
C THR A 10 21.73 14.62 -12.50
N ALA A 11 20.95 13.60 -12.12
CA ALA A 11 20.89 13.04 -10.77
C ALA A 11 21.74 11.75 -10.67
N LEU A 12 22.45 11.65 -9.55
CA LEU A 12 23.51 10.69 -9.25
C LEU A 12 23.15 9.23 -9.59
N PHE A 13 23.83 8.67 -10.59
CA PHE A 13 24.05 7.23 -10.61
C PHE A 13 24.98 6.87 -9.43
N LEU A 14 24.42 6.35 -8.34
CA LEU A 14 25.21 5.69 -7.32
C LEU A 14 25.85 4.43 -7.92
N GLN A 15 27.04 4.11 -7.43
CA GLN A 15 28.06 3.22 -8.00
C GLN A 15 27.71 1.72 -8.01
N ASP A 16 26.44 1.34 -8.13
CA ASP A 16 25.98 -0.05 -8.23
C ASP A 16 25.51 -0.37 -9.65
N THR A 17 26.15 -1.35 -10.29
CA THR A 17 26.05 -1.61 -11.74
C THR A 17 24.65 -2.00 -12.23
N ASN A 18 23.71 -2.30 -11.33
CA ASN A 18 22.36 -2.80 -11.62
C ASN A 18 21.24 -1.99 -10.95
N ALA A 19 21.50 -0.80 -10.41
CA ALA A 19 20.49 0.02 -9.75
C ALA A 19 20.40 1.44 -10.35
N VAL A 20 19.18 1.97 -10.42
CA VAL A 20 18.91 3.38 -10.73
C VAL A 20 18.27 4.00 -9.49
N HIS A 21 18.87 5.07 -8.97
CA HIS A 21 18.33 5.82 -7.85
C HIS A 21 18.32 7.31 -8.20
N ILE A 22 17.13 7.90 -8.29
CA ILE A 22 16.89 9.31 -8.58
C ILE A 22 15.97 9.82 -7.47
N SER A 23 16.41 10.86 -6.76
CA SER A 23 15.62 11.50 -5.71
C SER A 23 15.82 13.01 -5.79
N SER A 24 14.73 13.77 -5.68
CA SER A 24 14.78 15.24 -5.60
C SER A 24 15.53 15.87 -6.80
N VAL A 25 14.91 15.84 -7.98
CA VAL A 25 15.48 16.53 -9.15
C VAL A 25 15.30 18.04 -8.95
N SER A 26 16.41 18.77 -8.84
CA SER A 26 16.40 20.23 -8.74
C SER A 26 15.91 20.84 -10.06
N GLY A 27 14.74 21.48 -10.05
CA GLY A 27 14.19 22.16 -11.23
C GLY A 27 12.67 22.32 -11.19
N THR A 28 12.15 23.08 -12.15
CA THR A 28 10.70 23.30 -12.32
C THR A 28 10.09 22.44 -13.43
N LYS A 29 10.90 21.66 -14.15
CA LYS A 29 10.47 20.90 -15.32
C LYS A 29 9.93 19.53 -14.90
N ASN A 30 8.80 19.15 -15.49
CA ASN A 30 8.23 17.82 -15.33
C ASN A 30 8.90 16.85 -16.31
N TYR A 31 8.99 15.58 -15.93
CA TYR A 31 9.63 14.53 -16.72
C TYR A 31 8.63 13.38 -16.95
N ALA A 32 8.60 12.79 -18.14
CA ALA A 32 7.86 11.56 -18.36
C ALA A 32 8.69 10.37 -17.85
N PHE A 33 8.03 9.27 -17.49
CA PHE A 33 8.71 8.00 -17.18
C PHE A 33 9.66 7.63 -18.33
N PRO A 34 10.98 7.51 -18.11
CA PRO A 34 11.95 7.40 -19.18
C PRO A 34 11.84 6.02 -19.85
N PRO A 35 11.38 5.92 -21.11
CA PRO A 35 11.19 4.61 -21.75
C PRO A 35 12.50 3.82 -21.88
N SER A 36 13.63 4.51 -21.98
CA SER A 36 14.95 3.87 -22.07
C SER A 36 15.35 3.09 -20.82
N ILE A 37 14.74 3.33 -19.65
CA ILE A 37 14.95 2.47 -18.49
C ILE A 37 14.39 1.07 -18.72
N LEU A 38 13.35 0.98 -19.56
CA LEU A 38 12.76 -0.26 -20.03
C LEU A 38 13.65 -0.97 -21.05
N GLU A 39 14.89 -0.56 -21.32
CA GLU A 39 15.79 -1.29 -22.25
C GLU A 39 16.95 -1.98 -21.49
N VAL A 40 17.07 -1.75 -20.18
CA VAL A 40 18.20 -2.21 -19.38
C VAL A 40 17.84 -3.48 -18.60
N ASN A 41 18.07 -4.62 -19.24
CA ASN A 41 17.68 -5.95 -18.74
C ASN A 41 18.38 -6.42 -17.46
N SER A 42 19.47 -5.76 -17.05
CA SER A 42 20.24 -6.08 -15.86
C SER A 42 19.78 -5.35 -14.60
N LEU A 43 18.80 -4.43 -14.70
CA LEU A 43 18.37 -3.66 -13.54
C LEU A 43 17.68 -4.53 -12.50
N GLU A 44 18.14 -4.39 -11.27
CA GLU A 44 17.62 -5.05 -10.08
C GLU A 44 16.81 -4.10 -9.19
N SER A 45 17.09 -2.79 -9.26
CA SER A 45 16.37 -1.78 -8.49
C SER A 45 16.20 -0.51 -9.31
N VAL A 46 14.96 -0.01 -9.37
CA VAL A 46 14.62 1.31 -9.92
C VAL A 46 13.91 2.09 -8.82
N THR A 47 14.51 3.18 -8.38
CA THR A 47 13.95 4.11 -7.41
C THR A 47 13.99 5.51 -8.01
N ILE A 48 12.82 6.11 -8.24
CA ILE A 48 12.69 7.48 -8.75
C ILE A 48 11.64 8.17 -7.87
N THR A 49 12.06 9.00 -6.92
CA THR A 49 11.16 9.63 -5.93
C THR A 49 11.29 11.14 -5.94
N PHE A 50 10.23 11.87 -5.54
CA PHE A 50 10.24 13.33 -5.43
C PHE A 50 10.78 14.04 -6.70
N SER A 51 10.43 13.51 -7.88
CA SER A 51 11.04 13.91 -9.16
C SER A 51 10.04 14.52 -10.14
N ARG A 52 8.78 14.75 -9.71
CA ARG A 52 7.69 15.28 -10.54
C ARG A 52 7.51 14.48 -11.84
N LEU A 53 7.67 13.17 -11.74
CA LEU A 53 7.46 12.28 -12.87
C LEU A 53 5.97 12.29 -13.23
N GLU A 54 5.64 12.63 -14.47
CA GLU A 54 4.27 12.77 -14.98
C GLU A 54 3.98 11.73 -16.06
N GLY A 55 2.72 11.71 -16.52
CA GLY A 55 2.23 10.77 -17.50
C GLY A 55 1.81 9.45 -16.86
N SER A 56 1.62 8.42 -17.68
CA SER A 56 1.20 7.09 -17.23
C SER A 56 2.34 6.10 -17.28
N LEU A 57 2.24 5.04 -16.48
CA LEU A 57 3.12 3.90 -16.63
C LEU A 57 2.87 3.21 -17.98
N PRO A 58 3.93 2.80 -18.69
CA PRO A 58 3.80 2.13 -19.97
C PRO A 58 3.07 0.78 -19.81
N GLN A 59 2.15 0.47 -20.74
CA GLN A 59 1.32 -0.74 -20.65
C GLN A 59 2.11 -2.05 -20.72
N HIS A 60 3.24 -2.03 -21.44
CA HIS A 60 4.12 -3.18 -21.59
C HIS A 60 5.40 -2.95 -20.78
N LEU A 61 5.53 -3.68 -19.67
CA LEU A 61 6.74 -3.75 -18.86
C LEU A 61 7.49 -5.08 -19.11
N ASP A 62 7.18 -5.72 -20.25
CA ASP A 62 7.17 -7.18 -20.41
C ASP A 62 8.53 -7.76 -20.84
N SER A 63 9.44 -6.91 -21.32
CA SER A 63 10.67 -7.36 -21.97
C SER A 63 11.94 -7.19 -21.15
N CYS A 64 11.97 -6.31 -20.14
CA CYS A 64 13.27 -5.73 -19.75
C CYS A 64 13.60 -5.71 -18.25
N PHE A 65 12.82 -6.38 -17.41
CA PHE A 65 13.01 -6.35 -15.95
C PHE A 65 12.86 -7.73 -15.30
N ARG A 66 13.40 -8.77 -15.94
CA ARG A 66 13.36 -10.13 -15.38
C ARG A 66 14.10 -10.24 -14.04
N SER A 67 15.03 -9.34 -13.77
CA SER A 67 15.82 -9.30 -12.55
C SER A 67 15.39 -8.20 -11.59
N LEU A 68 14.34 -7.42 -11.91
CA LEU A 68 13.95 -6.29 -11.09
C LEU A 68 13.29 -6.76 -9.80
N HIS A 69 13.90 -6.45 -8.67
CA HIS A 69 13.45 -6.78 -7.33
C HIS A 69 12.71 -5.61 -6.68
N THR A 70 13.07 -4.37 -7.03
CA THR A 70 12.46 -3.17 -6.47
C THR A 70 12.07 -2.20 -7.56
N LEU A 71 10.80 -1.79 -7.56
CA LEU A 71 10.29 -0.66 -8.31
C LEU A 71 9.66 0.32 -7.33
N ASN A 72 10.31 1.45 -7.13
CA ASN A 72 9.82 2.54 -6.29
C ASN A 72 9.70 3.81 -7.13
N LEU A 73 8.48 4.27 -7.34
CA LEU A 73 8.15 5.51 -8.06
C LEU A 73 7.34 6.47 -7.19
N SER A 74 7.48 6.36 -5.86
CA SER A 74 6.67 7.13 -4.92
C SER A 74 6.93 8.64 -4.97
N ALA A 75 5.95 9.41 -4.49
CA ALA A 75 6.01 10.86 -4.41
C ALA A 75 6.33 11.51 -5.76
N ASN A 76 5.55 11.19 -6.79
CA ASN A 76 5.62 11.79 -8.12
C ASN A 76 4.22 12.30 -8.55
N ALA A 77 4.06 12.60 -9.83
CA ALA A 77 2.81 13.06 -10.42
C ALA A 77 2.30 12.08 -11.50
N LEU A 78 2.56 10.78 -11.32
CA LEU A 78 2.13 9.74 -12.27
C LEU A 78 0.60 9.61 -12.22
N THR A 79 0.00 9.42 -13.39
CA THR A 79 -1.45 9.41 -13.62
C THR A 79 -1.87 8.16 -14.41
N GLY A 80 -3.17 8.01 -14.67
CA GLY A 80 -3.72 6.87 -15.40
C GLY A 80 -3.87 5.63 -14.51
N SER A 81 -4.14 4.47 -15.12
CA SER A 81 -4.28 3.21 -14.41
C SER A 81 -2.95 2.49 -14.22
N ILE A 82 -2.85 1.68 -13.17
CA ILE A 82 -1.74 0.74 -13.01
C ILE A 82 -1.85 -0.30 -14.14
N PRO A 83 -0.85 -0.45 -15.03
CA PRO A 83 -0.95 -1.31 -16.19
C PRO A 83 -0.81 -2.79 -15.83
N ASP A 84 -1.53 -3.64 -16.56
CA ASP A 84 -1.48 -5.10 -16.40
C ASP A 84 -0.07 -5.69 -16.59
N GLY A 85 0.76 -5.02 -17.41
CA GLY A 85 2.16 -5.37 -17.63
C GLY A 85 3.00 -5.43 -16.34
N ILE A 86 2.55 -4.79 -15.24
CA ILE A 86 3.21 -4.90 -13.93
C ILE A 86 3.32 -6.35 -13.46
N GLY A 87 2.36 -7.20 -13.84
CA GLY A 87 2.35 -8.63 -13.53
C GLY A 87 3.45 -9.46 -14.21
N ASN A 88 4.19 -8.86 -15.15
CA ASN A 88 5.32 -9.50 -15.83
C ASN A 88 6.65 -9.33 -15.08
N LEU A 89 6.70 -8.47 -14.05
CA LEU A 89 7.87 -8.25 -13.20
C LEU A 89 8.05 -9.38 -12.17
N VAL A 90 8.12 -10.63 -12.61
CA VAL A 90 8.00 -11.82 -11.74
C VAL A 90 9.07 -11.94 -10.64
N ALA A 91 10.18 -11.22 -10.75
CA ALA A 91 11.23 -11.15 -9.72
C ALA A 91 10.95 -10.12 -8.61
N LEU A 92 9.94 -9.25 -8.80
CA LEU A 92 9.67 -8.11 -7.95
C LEU A 92 9.32 -8.54 -6.52
N GLN A 93 9.96 -7.89 -5.58
CA GLN A 93 9.78 -8.07 -4.13
C GLN A 93 9.15 -6.83 -3.49
N THR A 94 9.44 -5.65 -4.04
CA THR A 94 8.88 -4.37 -3.58
C THR A 94 8.32 -3.59 -4.75
N LEU A 95 7.04 -3.24 -4.65
CA LEU A 95 6.37 -2.30 -5.54
C LEU A 95 5.81 -1.14 -4.71
N ASP A 96 6.38 0.05 -4.92
CA ASP A 96 5.96 1.26 -4.24
C ASP A 96 5.58 2.34 -5.27
N LEU A 97 4.31 2.70 -5.29
CA LEU A 97 3.74 3.74 -6.13
C LEU A 97 3.01 4.80 -5.28
N CYS A 98 3.33 4.90 -3.98
CA CYS A 98 2.59 5.79 -3.09
C CYS A 98 2.72 7.26 -3.47
N ASP A 99 1.77 8.09 -3.06
CA ASP A 99 1.76 9.53 -3.29
C ASP A 99 1.94 9.89 -4.77
N ASN A 100 0.98 9.43 -5.58
CA ASN A 100 0.86 9.72 -7.00
C ASN A 100 -0.62 10.01 -7.32
N TYR A 101 -0.96 10.11 -8.60
CA TYR A 101 -2.33 10.34 -9.07
C TYR A 101 -2.88 9.14 -9.86
N PHE A 102 -2.44 7.90 -9.54
CA PHE A 102 -2.97 6.70 -10.19
C PHE A 102 -4.47 6.56 -9.91
N SER A 103 -5.22 6.11 -10.91
CA SER A 103 -6.68 6.03 -10.89
C SER A 103 -7.19 4.73 -11.50
N GLY A 104 -8.49 4.47 -11.38
CA GLY A 104 -9.09 3.20 -11.81
C GLY A 104 -8.82 2.06 -10.83
N ASN A 105 -9.11 0.84 -11.25
CA ASN A 105 -9.08 -0.32 -10.37
C ASN A 105 -7.66 -0.87 -10.16
N ILE A 106 -7.43 -1.47 -8.99
CA ILE A 106 -6.23 -2.26 -8.73
C ILE A 106 -6.27 -3.55 -9.60
N PRO A 107 -5.26 -3.82 -10.45
CA PRO A 107 -5.24 -5.00 -11.32
C PRO A 107 -4.82 -6.27 -10.56
N GLY A 108 -5.67 -6.72 -9.62
CA GLY A 108 -5.37 -7.83 -8.71
C GLY A 108 -4.97 -9.13 -9.42
N HIS A 109 -5.63 -9.46 -10.53
CA HIS A 109 -5.34 -10.65 -11.35
C HIS A 109 -3.89 -10.65 -11.89
N CYS A 110 -3.37 -9.50 -12.29
CA CYS A 110 -2.00 -9.35 -12.75
C CYS A 110 -1.00 -9.35 -11.59
N LEU A 111 -1.32 -8.64 -10.51
CA LEU A 111 -0.46 -8.56 -9.31
C LEU A 111 -0.29 -9.94 -8.64
N ALA A 112 -1.30 -10.80 -8.68
CA ALA A 112 -1.19 -12.17 -8.17
C ALA A 112 -0.18 -13.05 -8.92
N ARG A 113 0.31 -12.63 -10.09
CA ARG A 113 1.41 -13.31 -10.81
C ARG A 113 2.77 -13.04 -10.16
N LEU A 114 2.89 -11.98 -9.35
CA LEU A 114 4.12 -11.58 -8.68
C LEU A 114 4.36 -12.43 -7.42
N LYS A 115 4.72 -13.70 -7.61
CA LYS A 115 4.86 -14.69 -6.53
C LYS A 115 5.97 -14.40 -5.52
N ARG A 116 6.85 -13.44 -5.81
CA ARG A 116 7.95 -13.02 -4.92
C ARG A 116 7.68 -11.69 -4.22
N LEU A 117 6.52 -11.06 -4.49
CA LEU A 117 6.20 -9.74 -3.95
C LEU A 117 5.96 -9.84 -2.44
N LYS A 118 6.68 -9.00 -1.70
CA LYS A 118 6.64 -8.89 -0.25
C LYS A 118 6.02 -7.59 0.23
N ARG A 119 6.22 -6.49 -0.49
CA ARG A 119 5.72 -5.17 -0.14
C ARG A 119 5.00 -4.55 -1.32
N LEU A 120 3.75 -4.14 -1.09
CA LEU A 120 2.92 -3.44 -2.05
C LEU A 120 2.39 -2.17 -1.39
N ASN A 121 2.80 -1.02 -1.92
CA ASN A 121 2.39 0.27 -1.40
C ASN A 121 1.79 1.12 -2.53
N PHE A 122 0.47 1.33 -2.47
CA PHE A 122 -0.29 2.20 -3.36
C PHE A 122 -1.00 3.32 -2.59
N ALA A 123 -0.55 3.63 -1.38
CA ALA A 123 -1.16 4.67 -0.54
C ALA A 123 -1.16 6.04 -1.23
N GLY A 124 -2.10 6.91 -0.88
CA GLY A 124 -2.13 8.31 -1.34
C GLY A 124 -2.30 8.42 -2.86
N ASN A 125 -3.28 7.74 -3.43
CA ASN A 125 -3.60 7.78 -4.87
C ASN A 125 -5.10 8.07 -5.09
N HIS A 126 -5.59 7.87 -6.31
CA HIS A 126 -7.01 8.02 -6.68
C HIS A 126 -7.62 6.70 -7.15
N LEU A 127 -7.11 5.57 -6.65
CA LEU A 127 -7.57 4.23 -7.04
C LEU A 127 -9.01 4.02 -6.58
N THR A 128 -9.80 3.36 -7.41
CA THR A 128 -11.23 3.10 -7.21
C THR A 128 -11.54 1.61 -7.29
N GLY A 129 -12.81 1.24 -7.09
CA GLY A 129 -13.24 -0.15 -7.12
C GLY A 129 -12.90 -0.88 -5.82
N ILE A 130 -12.89 -2.22 -5.85
CA ILE A 130 -12.71 -3.03 -4.64
C ILE A 130 -11.23 -3.32 -4.35
N VAL A 131 -10.93 -3.70 -3.10
CA VAL A 131 -9.67 -4.40 -2.79
C VAL A 131 -9.75 -5.81 -3.41
N PRO A 132 -8.91 -6.17 -4.39
CA PRO A 132 -9.01 -7.46 -5.05
C PRO A 132 -8.67 -8.61 -4.09
N ALA A 133 -9.49 -9.66 -4.07
CA ALA A 133 -9.28 -10.84 -3.24
C ALA A 133 -7.96 -11.57 -3.59
N GLU A 134 -7.50 -11.41 -4.82
CA GLU A 134 -6.23 -11.92 -5.31
C GLU A 134 -5.04 -11.40 -4.48
N LEU A 135 -5.05 -10.13 -4.07
CA LEU A 135 -3.99 -9.56 -3.23
C LEU A 135 -3.95 -10.24 -1.86
N ALA A 136 -5.12 -10.48 -1.28
CA ALA A 136 -5.24 -11.13 0.01
C ALA A 136 -4.72 -12.58 -0.03
N SER A 137 -4.73 -13.23 -1.21
CA SER A 137 -4.22 -14.60 -1.40
C SER A 137 -2.71 -14.70 -1.69
N MET A 138 -1.98 -13.59 -1.74
CA MET A 138 -0.54 -13.58 -2.08
C MET A 138 0.31 -14.11 -0.91
N SER A 139 0.82 -15.33 -1.05
CA SER A 139 1.49 -16.09 0.03
C SER A 139 2.84 -15.55 0.52
N GLN A 140 3.41 -14.56 -0.18
CA GLN A 140 4.68 -13.93 0.20
C GLN A 140 4.50 -12.47 0.60
N LEU A 141 3.28 -11.92 0.51
CA LEU A 141 3.01 -10.53 0.80
C LEU A 141 3.03 -10.32 2.32
N ILE A 142 3.86 -9.38 2.76
CA ILE A 142 4.14 -9.05 4.16
C ILE A 142 3.50 -7.70 4.50
N SER A 143 3.56 -6.73 3.58
CA SER A 143 3.04 -5.38 3.79
C SER A 143 2.14 -5.00 2.61
N LEU A 144 0.90 -4.61 2.93
CA LEU A 144 -0.10 -4.10 2.00
C LEU A 144 -0.58 -2.73 2.49
N ARG A 145 -0.26 -1.68 1.73
CA ARG A 145 -0.64 -0.30 2.03
C ARG A 145 -1.47 0.28 0.91
N LEU A 146 -2.74 0.55 1.18
CA LEU A 146 -3.74 1.08 0.23
C LEU A 146 -4.46 2.31 0.80
N GLU A 147 -4.00 2.85 1.92
CA GLU A 147 -4.61 3.97 2.60
C GLU A 147 -4.66 5.24 1.74
N GLY A 148 -5.67 6.10 1.94
CA GLY A 148 -5.77 7.36 1.21
C GLY A 148 -6.07 7.17 -0.28
N ASN A 149 -7.07 6.34 -0.59
CA ASN A 149 -7.58 6.10 -1.94
C ASN A 149 -9.11 6.29 -1.96
N ARG A 150 -9.78 5.83 -3.02
CA ARG A 150 -11.25 5.86 -3.19
C ARG A 150 -11.80 4.44 -3.37
N LEU A 151 -11.15 3.45 -2.75
CA LEU A 151 -11.56 2.05 -2.81
C LEU A 151 -12.88 1.86 -2.06
N SER A 152 -13.75 1.00 -2.56
CA SER A 152 -15.08 0.76 -2.04
C SER A 152 -15.42 -0.74 -1.95
N GLY A 153 -16.60 -1.05 -1.45
CA GLY A 153 -17.00 -2.44 -1.20
C GLY A 153 -16.36 -3.00 0.06
N CYS A 154 -16.43 -4.33 0.21
CA CYS A 154 -15.99 -5.01 1.44
C CYS A 154 -14.51 -5.39 1.42
N ILE A 155 -13.90 -5.40 2.60
CA ILE A 155 -12.59 -6.00 2.83
C ILE A 155 -12.69 -7.52 2.52
N PRO A 156 -11.78 -8.11 1.72
CA PRO A 156 -11.76 -9.55 1.44
C PRO A 156 -11.78 -10.40 2.71
N THR A 157 -12.46 -11.55 2.68
CA THR A 157 -12.62 -12.38 3.90
C THR A 157 -11.51 -13.42 4.10
N ILE A 158 -10.70 -13.68 3.06
CA ILE A 158 -9.64 -14.69 3.07
C ILE A 158 -8.31 -13.98 2.89
N TRP A 159 -7.38 -14.22 3.81
CA TRP A 159 -6.06 -13.59 3.82
C TRP A 159 -4.95 -14.61 4.01
N SER A 160 -3.82 -14.37 3.37
CA SER A 160 -2.58 -15.12 3.57
C SER A 160 -2.03 -14.86 4.97
N SER A 161 -1.49 -15.91 5.60
CA SER A 161 -0.86 -15.84 6.92
C SER A 161 0.46 -15.07 6.98
N SER A 162 0.99 -14.64 5.82
CA SER A 162 2.27 -13.93 5.71
C SER A 162 2.22 -12.45 6.06
N LEU A 163 1.03 -11.85 6.09
CA LEU A 163 0.88 -10.41 6.30
C LEU A 163 1.25 -9.99 7.72
N GLU A 164 2.08 -8.97 7.80
CA GLU A 164 2.50 -8.28 9.03
C GLU A 164 1.89 -6.88 9.11
N GLU A 165 1.59 -6.25 7.99
CA GLU A 165 1.07 -4.87 7.93
C GLU A 165 -0.02 -4.77 6.87
N VAL A 166 -1.17 -4.22 7.27
CA VAL A 166 -2.30 -3.92 6.40
C VAL A 166 -2.84 -2.54 6.72
N SER A 167 -2.76 -1.61 5.78
CA SER A 167 -3.34 -0.26 5.89
C SER A 167 -4.37 -0.03 4.79
N LEU A 168 -5.61 0.23 5.19
CA LEU A 168 -6.79 0.38 4.33
C LEU A 168 -7.61 1.63 4.66
N SER A 169 -7.21 2.40 5.68
CA SER A 169 -7.88 3.64 6.11
C SER A 169 -7.98 4.67 4.99
N ARG A 170 -8.79 5.71 5.21
CA ARG A 170 -9.03 6.82 4.28
C ARG A 170 -9.44 6.29 2.91
N ASN A 171 -10.44 5.41 2.89
CA ASN A 171 -11.09 4.88 1.70
C ASN A 171 -12.63 4.95 1.85
N ASN A 172 -13.36 4.47 0.86
CA ASN A 172 -14.82 4.34 0.85
C ASN A 172 -15.27 2.90 1.12
N LEU A 173 -14.47 2.14 1.90
CA LEU A 173 -14.74 0.74 2.22
C LEU A 173 -15.98 0.62 3.14
N ALA A 174 -16.75 -0.43 2.93
CA ALA A 174 -17.95 -0.75 3.68
C ALA A 174 -17.88 -2.16 4.25
N GLY A 175 -18.84 -2.53 5.09
CA GLY A 175 -18.87 -3.80 5.80
C GLY A 175 -17.98 -3.80 7.04
N THR A 176 -17.83 -4.98 7.64
CA THR A 176 -17.07 -5.16 8.88
C THR A 176 -15.64 -5.61 8.59
N ILE A 177 -14.75 -5.41 9.58
CA ILE A 177 -13.40 -5.95 9.53
C ILE A 177 -13.50 -7.48 9.64
N PRO A 178 -13.02 -8.26 8.65
CA PRO A 178 -13.14 -9.71 8.69
C PRO A 178 -12.37 -10.29 9.89
N PRO A 179 -12.96 -11.16 10.73
CA PRO A 179 -12.26 -11.77 11.85
C PRO A 179 -10.99 -12.53 11.44
N ALA A 180 -10.99 -13.09 10.23
CA ALA A 180 -9.83 -13.78 9.66
C ALA A 180 -8.61 -12.85 9.46
N LEU A 181 -8.84 -11.56 9.17
CA LEU A 181 -7.77 -10.56 9.04
C LEU A 181 -7.13 -10.28 10.41
N ILE A 182 -7.95 -10.01 11.43
CA ILE A 182 -7.48 -9.75 12.80
C ILE A 182 -6.78 -10.99 13.40
N ALA A 183 -7.23 -12.19 13.03
CA ALA A 183 -6.67 -13.44 13.51
C ALA A 183 -5.32 -13.82 12.86
N LEU A 184 -4.90 -13.17 11.78
CA LEU A 184 -3.69 -13.53 11.02
C LEU A 184 -2.45 -13.59 11.94
N PRO A 185 -1.73 -14.71 12.03
CA PRO A 185 -0.77 -14.96 13.11
C PRO A 185 0.43 -14.00 13.11
N MET A 186 0.80 -13.46 11.94
CA MET A 186 1.95 -12.56 11.79
C MET A 186 1.55 -11.08 11.78
N LEU A 187 0.25 -10.75 11.78
CA LEU A 187 -0.22 -9.38 11.66
C LEU A 187 0.18 -8.56 12.89
N LYS A 188 0.88 -7.47 12.62
CA LYS A 188 1.40 -6.53 13.62
C LYS A 188 0.75 -5.16 13.56
N TRP A 189 0.36 -4.73 12.36
CA TRP A 189 -0.26 -3.44 12.14
C TRP A 189 -1.49 -3.60 11.27
N LEU A 190 -2.63 -3.12 11.76
CA LEU A 190 -3.87 -3.02 11.01
C LEU A 190 -4.39 -1.58 11.10
N GLU A 191 -4.56 -0.91 9.98
CA GLU A 191 -5.11 0.44 9.93
C GLU A 191 -6.38 0.48 9.06
N VAL A 192 -7.50 0.89 9.64
CA VAL A 192 -8.83 0.90 8.99
C VAL A 192 -9.67 2.08 9.48
N ASP A 193 -10.67 2.48 8.68
CA ASP A 193 -11.59 3.54 9.08
C ASP A 193 -12.62 3.05 10.11
N CYS A 194 -13.03 3.93 11.03
CA CYS A 194 -14.01 3.61 12.07
C CYS A 194 -15.48 3.65 11.60
N TRP A 195 -15.73 3.87 10.31
CA TRP A 195 -17.04 4.29 9.78
C TRP A 195 -18.13 3.19 9.73
N HIS A 196 -17.80 1.95 10.09
CA HIS A 196 -18.74 0.83 10.15
C HIS A 196 -19.03 0.32 11.56
N PHE A 197 -18.55 1.00 12.61
CA PHE A 197 -19.14 0.84 13.94
C PHE A 197 -20.41 1.70 13.96
N ASP A 198 -21.55 1.07 13.65
CA ASP A 198 -22.83 1.75 13.44
C ASP A 198 -23.07 2.91 14.42
N SER A 199 -23.44 4.03 13.82
CA SER A 199 -23.67 5.33 14.40
C SER A 199 -24.82 5.33 15.41
N VAL A 200 -24.55 4.93 16.65
CA VAL A 200 -25.26 5.47 17.81
C VAL A 200 -24.24 5.64 18.92
N ASN A 201 -23.57 6.80 18.98
CA ASN A 201 -22.66 7.21 20.06
C ASN A 201 -21.38 6.34 20.21
N LEU A 202 -20.23 6.90 19.87
CA LEU A 202 -18.94 6.52 20.48
C LEU A 202 -18.41 7.67 21.38
N PRO A 203 -18.93 7.86 22.61
CA PRO A 203 -18.48 8.88 23.55
C PRO A 203 -18.00 8.21 24.84
N ASN A 204 -17.18 7.15 24.72
CA ASN A 204 -16.35 6.59 25.80
C ASN A 204 -15.51 5.43 25.23
N GLU A 205 -14.25 5.30 25.64
CA GLU A 205 -13.35 4.17 25.30
C GLU A 205 -14.04 2.81 25.48
N THR A 206 -14.90 2.71 26.50
CA THR A 206 -15.67 1.51 26.85
C THR A 206 -16.57 0.99 25.74
N ARG A 207 -17.22 1.86 24.95
CA ARG A 207 -18.19 1.45 23.93
C ARG A 207 -17.54 0.96 22.65
N LEU A 208 -16.40 1.56 22.29
CA LEU A 208 -15.58 1.14 21.15
C LEU A 208 -14.97 -0.23 21.43
N VAL A 209 -14.46 -0.40 22.66
CA VAL A 209 -14.02 -1.69 23.19
C VAL A 209 -15.16 -2.71 23.23
N GLU A 210 -16.37 -2.34 23.64
CA GLU A 210 -17.53 -3.24 23.66
C GLU A 210 -18.04 -3.69 22.28
N CYS A 211 -18.04 -2.79 21.29
CA CYS A 211 -18.32 -3.16 19.90
C CYS A 211 -17.26 -4.12 19.36
N LEU A 212 -15.97 -3.85 19.63
CA LEU A 212 -14.89 -4.77 19.28
C LEU A 212 -15.03 -6.12 20.04
N ARG A 213 -15.43 -6.12 21.32
CA ARG A 213 -15.72 -7.32 22.12
C ARG A 213 -16.84 -8.17 21.51
N ALA A 214 -17.90 -7.54 20.98
CA ALA A 214 -19.06 -8.22 20.40
C ALA A 214 -18.73 -8.86 19.04
N GLU A 215 -17.93 -8.19 18.21
CA GLU A 215 -17.60 -8.66 16.85
C GLU A 215 -16.57 -9.82 16.85
N LEU A 216 -15.72 -9.90 17.88
CA LEU A 216 -14.66 -10.92 18.02
C LEU A 216 -15.16 -12.31 18.52
N ARG A 217 -16.48 -12.53 18.65
CA ARG A 217 -17.18 -13.82 18.88
C ARG A 217 -16.72 -14.74 20.03
N ASN A 218 -15.80 -14.33 20.91
CA ASN A 218 -15.47 -15.11 22.11
C ASN A 218 -15.23 -14.22 23.36
N PRO A 219 -16.30 -13.87 24.11
CA PRO A 219 -16.22 -12.95 25.24
C PRO A 219 -15.49 -13.50 26.48
N SER A 220 -15.12 -14.78 26.52
CA SER A 220 -14.36 -15.38 27.63
C SER A 220 -12.83 -15.26 27.51
N ASP A 221 -12.29 -14.89 26.35
CA ASP A 221 -10.84 -14.66 26.11
C ASP A 221 -10.51 -13.21 25.69
N ALA A 222 -11.51 -12.38 25.37
CA ALA A 222 -11.31 -11.04 24.81
C ALA A 222 -11.09 -9.92 25.85
N THR A 223 -11.21 -10.21 27.15
CA THR A 223 -10.97 -9.23 28.22
C THR A 223 -9.52 -9.14 28.67
N SER A 224 -8.65 -10.06 28.25
CA SER A 224 -7.23 -10.11 28.64
C SER A 224 -6.26 -9.50 27.63
N ASN A 225 -6.71 -9.15 26.42
CA ASN A 225 -5.81 -8.85 25.29
C ASN A 225 -5.79 -7.39 24.81
N ILE A 226 -6.64 -6.49 25.35
CA ILE A 226 -6.46 -5.05 25.10
C ILE A 226 -5.38 -4.52 26.04
N LEU A 227 -4.16 -4.38 25.51
CA LEU A 227 -2.98 -4.08 26.32
C LEU A 227 -2.71 -2.56 26.48
N GLY A 228 -3.31 -1.72 25.63
CA GLY A 228 -3.16 -0.27 25.70
C GLY A 228 -4.10 0.50 24.76
N PHE A 229 -4.41 1.73 25.14
CA PHE A 229 -5.13 2.72 24.35
C PHE A 229 -4.29 4.01 24.26
N GLY A 230 -4.14 4.55 23.06
CA GLY A 230 -3.41 5.79 22.81
C GLY A 230 -4.13 6.66 21.78
N ILE A 231 -4.14 7.96 22.01
CA ILE A 231 -4.57 8.98 21.05
C ILE A 231 -3.30 9.63 20.53
N GLU A 232 -3.04 9.53 19.23
CA GLU A 232 -1.96 10.28 18.59
C GLU A 232 -2.59 11.41 17.77
N ASN A 233 -2.51 12.62 18.31
CA ASN A 233 -2.86 13.84 17.57
C ASN A 233 -1.72 14.08 16.57
N SER A 234 -1.87 13.58 15.35
CA SER A 234 -0.97 13.96 14.25
C SER A 234 -1.31 15.39 13.79
N ASP A 235 -0.32 16.18 13.36
CA ASP A 235 -0.52 17.52 12.75
C ASP A 235 -1.31 17.49 11.41
N THR A 236 -2.01 16.40 11.12
CA THR A 236 -2.94 16.24 10.00
C THR A 236 -4.37 16.29 10.54
N ASP A 237 -5.36 16.77 9.77
CA ASP A 237 -6.77 16.98 10.19
C ASP A 237 -7.56 15.72 10.69
N PHE A 238 -6.86 14.67 11.14
CA PHE A 238 -7.40 13.36 11.48
C PHE A 238 -6.95 12.92 12.88
N ASP A 239 -7.92 12.56 13.72
CA ASP A 239 -7.66 11.86 14.97
C ASP A 239 -7.47 10.37 14.67
N SER A 240 -6.38 9.78 15.16
CA SER A 240 -6.13 8.34 15.07
C SER A 240 -6.12 7.72 16.47
N PHE A 241 -6.87 6.62 16.62
CA PHE A 241 -6.94 5.86 17.87
C PHE A 241 -6.16 4.56 17.72
N PHE A 242 -5.31 4.26 18.69
CA PHE A 242 -4.53 3.04 18.72
C PHE A 242 -5.04 2.09 19.80
N LEU A 243 -5.22 0.83 19.41
CA LEU A 243 -5.67 -0.26 20.24
C LEU A 243 -4.72 -1.43 20.05
N GLU A 244 -4.01 -1.84 21.09
CA GLU A 244 -3.30 -3.11 21.04
C GLU A 244 -4.31 -4.24 21.28
N ILE A 245 -4.66 -5.02 20.25
CA ILE A 245 -5.71 -6.06 20.32
C ILE A 245 -5.19 -7.37 20.93
N ARG A 246 -3.89 -7.65 20.76
CA ARG A 246 -3.14 -8.79 21.32
C ARG A 246 -1.64 -8.49 21.22
N PRO A 247 -0.74 -9.25 21.89
CA PRO A 247 0.69 -8.96 21.88
C PRO A 247 1.24 -8.78 20.46
N ASN A 248 1.83 -7.63 20.21
CA ASN A 248 2.42 -7.21 18.93
C ASN A 248 1.42 -6.94 17.79
N LEU A 249 0.10 -6.86 18.03
CA LEU A 249 -0.89 -6.38 17.05
C LEU A 249 -1.49 -5.05 17.48
N THR A 250 -1.12 -4.00 16.75
CA THR A 250 -1.69 -2.66 16.87
C THR A 250 -2.77 -2.46 15.81
N LEU A 251 -3.98 -2.13 16.27
CA LEU A 251 -5.05 -1.59 15.44
C LEU A 251 -5.02 -0.06 15.53
N SER A 252 -4.89 0.60 14.38
CA SER A 252 -5.09 2.02 14.22
C SER A 252 -6.45 2.28 13.57
N LEU A 253 -7.26 3.12 14.21
CA LEU A 253 -8.54 3.56 13.70
C LEU A 253 -8.46 5.03 13.33
N CYS A 254 -8.59 5.33 12.04
CA CYS A 254 -8.64 6.71 11.58
C CYS A 254 -10.08 7.25 11.67
N SER A 255 -10.24 8.38 12.36
CA SER A 255 -11.45 9.20 12.29
C SER A 255 -11.25 10.24 11.19
N VAL A 256 -12.12 10.19 10.19
CA VAL A 256 -12.31 11.30 9.26
C VAL A 256 -13.42 12.17 9.85
N HIS A 257 -13.07 13.38 10.29
CA HIS A 257 -14.07 14.40 10.60
C HIS A 257 -14.88 14.66 9.32
N ALA A 258 -16.18 14.38 9.37
CA ALA A 258 -17.12 14.60 8.27
C ALA A 258 -17.38 16.10 8.06
#